data_AF-A0A1G7SWZ8-F1
#
_entry.id   AF-A0A1G7SWZ8-F1
#
_cell.length_a   1.000
_cell.length_b   1.000
_cell.length_c   1.000
_cell.angle_alpha   90.00
_cell.angle_beta   90.00
_cell.angle_gamma   90.00
#
_symmetry.space_group_name_H-M   'P 1'
#
loop_
_entity.id
_entity.type
_entity.pdbx_description
1 polymer ?
#
loop_
_entity_poly.entity_id
_entity_poly.type
_entity_poly.pdbx_seq_one_letter_code
_entity_poly.pdbx_strand_id
1 'polypeptide(L)'
;MEILSSLANANPAHRIQRPNSIPRSIAIFGLGVEGTRLAENAVASGVAVTPLSLAAIARDTRPAELSKLNSVVIVGRPDEETGGTAARIYQWAGKIGVLVTAVVVSRDQTGLAIGANVHTMRTNADLITMTTDEDYLPTMLQWIGRTG
;
A
#
# COMPACT_ATOMS: atom_id res chain seq x y z
N MET A 1 36.24 -11.54 28.99
CA MET A 1 34.78 -11.32 29.06
C MET A 1 34.49 -10.00 28.34
N GLU A 2 34.53 -9.99 27.00
CA GLU A 2 34.54 -8.76 26.18
C GLU A 2 33.47 -8.75 25.06
N ILE A 3 32.52 -9.68 25.08
CA ILE A 3 31.51 -9.83 24.00
C ILE A 3 30.29 -8.89 24.22
N LEU A 4 30.13 -8.33 25.42
CA LEU A 4 28.98 -7.47 25.75
C LEU A 4 29.12 -6.01 25.26
N SER A 5 30.32 -5.53 24.90
CA SER A 5 30.52 -4.14 24.44
C SER A 5 30.18 -3.90 22.96
N SER A 6 30.19 -4.96 22.14
CA SER A 6 29.92 -4.90 20.70
C SER A 6 28.44 -4.62 20.38
N LEU A 7 27.50 -5.20 21.15
CA LEU A 7 26.06 -5.01 20.93
C LEU A 7 25.58 -3.59 21.28
N ALA A 8 26.19 -2.95 22.30
CA ALA A 8 25.85 -1.59 22.69
C ALA A 8 26.32 -0.55 21.65
N ASN A 9 27.49 -0.75 21.05
CA ASN A 9 28.03 0.13 20.00
C ASN A 9 27.37 -0.05 18.63
N ALA A 10 26.70 -1.19 18.41
CA ALA A 10 25.96 -1.49 17.19
C ALA A 10 24.52 -0.96 17.21
N ASN A 11 24.00 -0.48 18.34
CA ASN A 11 22.62 -0.01 18.45
C ASN A 11 22.46 1.38 17.81
N PRO A 12 21.84 1.50 16.62
CA PRO A 12 21.67 2.78 15.95
C PRO A 12 20.59 3.64 16.62
N ALA A 13 19.80 3.10 17.56
CA ALA A 13 18.68 3.79 18.19
C ALA A 13 19.09 5.10 18.89
N HIS A 14 20.31 5.17 19.44
CA HIS A 14 20.84 6.39 20.06
C HIS A 14 21.35 7.43 19.06
N ARG A 15 21.57 7.06 17.79
CA ARG A 15 22.05 7.93 16.71
C ARG A 15 20.92 8.50 15.85
N ILE A 16 19.73 7.89 15.92
CA ILE A 16 18.57 8.30 15.15
C ILE A 16 17.75 9.29 16.01
N GLN A 17 18.09 10.58 15.92
CA GLN A 17 17.45 11.65 16.70
C GLN A 17 15.95 11.82 16.43
N ARG A 18 15.49 11.36 15.25
CA ARG A 18 14.09 11.19 14.89
C ARG A 18 13.97 9.88 14.14
N PRO A 19 13.43 8.81 14.74
CA PRO A 19 13.23 7.58 14.00
C PRO A 19 12.36 7.90 12.78
N ASN A 20 12.77 7.45 11.59
CA ASN A 20 12.03 7.55 10.32
C ASN A 20 10.65 6.83 10.36
N SER A 21 10.13 6.55 11.55
CA SER A 21 9.03 5.64 11.85
C SER A 21 7.92 6.34 12.64
N ILE A 22 7.55 7.56 12.27
CA ILE A 22 6.19 8.01 12.58
C ILE A 22 5.26 7.07 11.80
N PRO A 23 4.27 6.43 12.43
CA PRO A 23 3.27 5.62 11.74
C PRO A 23 2.72 6.37 10.53
N ARG A 24 2.80 5.74 9.35
CA ARG A 24 2.27 6.35 8.13
C ARG A 24 0.77 6.14 8.08
N SER A 25 0.02 7.20 7.76
CA SER A 25 -1.37 7.08 7.36
C SER A 25 -1.42 6.58 5.93
N ILE A 26 -1.99 5.40 5.74
CA ILE A 26 -2.06 4.70 4.46
C ILE A 26 -3.53 4.51 4.11
N ALA A 27 -3.90 4.92 2.90
CA ALA A 27 -5.19 4.57 2.34
C ALA A 27 -5.07 3.33 1.47
N ILE A 28 -6.10 2.51 1.41
CA ILE A 28 -6.16 1.33 0.55
C ILE A 28 -7.39 1.37 -0.36
N PHE A 29 -7.20 1.05 -1.64
CA PHE A 29 -8.26 0.81 -2.62
C PHE A 29 -8.14 -0.61 -3.17
N GLY A 30 -9.25 -1.32 -3.20
CA GLY A 30 -9.38 -2.54 -4.00
C GLY A 30 -9.81 -2.21 -5.42
N LEU A 31 -9.14 -2.78 -6.41
CA LEU A 31 -9.51 -2.68 -7.82
C LEU A 31 -10.14 -3.99 -8.27
N GLY A 32 -11.37 -3.91 -8.78
CA GLY A 32 -12.15 -5.11 -9.10
C GLY A 32 -12.78 -5.74 -7.86
N VAL A 33 -13.47 -6.86 -8.06
CA VAL A 33 -14.15 -7.61 -7.01
C VAL A 33 -13.13 -8.25 -6.08
N GLU A 34 -12.12 -8.93 -6.63
CA GLU A 34 -11.11 -9.62 -5.84
C GLU A 34 -10.15 -8.62 -5.18
N GLY A 35 -9.80 -7.52 -5.85
CA GLY A 35 -9.05 -6.43 -5.20
C GLY A 35 -9.80 -5.83 -4.01
N THR A 36 -11.11 -5.64 -4.12
CA THR A 36 -11.95 -5.15 -3.01
C THR A 36 -11.93 -6.14 -1.85
N ARG A 37 -12.15 -7.43 -2.13
CA ARG A 37 -12.06 -8.49 -1.11
C ARG A 37 -10.70 -8.52 -0.42
N LEU A 38 -9.60 -8.38 -1.17
CA LEU A 38 -8.25 -8.35 -0.61
C LEU A 38 -8.03 -7.14 0.31
N ALA A 39 -8.52 -5.97 -0.07
CA ALA A 39 -8.45 -4.76 0.76
C ALA A 39 -9.28 -4.91 2.06
N GLU A 40 -10.50 -5.44 1.96
CA GLU A 40 -11.38 -5.70 3.10
C GLU A 40 -10.76 -6.73 4.06
N ASN A 41 -10.17 -7.80 3.52
CA ASN A 41 -9.45 -8.80 4.31
C ASN A 41 -8.28 -8.19 5.07
N ALA A 42 -7.51 -7.29 4.45
CA ALA A 42 -6.40 -6.62 5.13
C ALA A 42 -6.89 -5.75 6.31
N VAL A 43 -8.01 -5.04 6.13
CA VAL A 43 -8.65 -4.27 7.22
C VAL A 43 -9.15 -5.21 8.32
N ALA A 44 -9.81 -6.32 7.96
CA ALA A 44 -10.31 -7.31 8.91
C ALA A 44 -9.19 -7.97 9.73
N SER A 45 -7.98 -8.09 9.17
CA SER A 45 -6.77 -8.57 9.85
C SER A 45 -6.17 -7.56 10.85
N GLY A 46 -6.82 -6.42 11.09
CA GLY A 46 -6.40 -5.43 12.10
C GLY A 46 -5.24 -4.54 11.65
N VAL A 47 -4.98 -4.48 10.34
CA VAL A 47 -3.94 -3.62 9.78
C VAL A 47 -4.38 -2.15 9.81
N ALA A 48 -3.48 -1.26 10.20
CA ALA A 48 -3.72 0.18 10.27
C ALA A 48 -3.74 0.87 8.88
N VAL A 49 -4.79 0.61 8.10
CA VAL A 49 -5.07 1.25 6.81
C VAL A 49 -6.49 1.81 6.78
N THR A 50 -6.68 2.89 6.03
CA THR A 50 -7.99 3.51 5.79
C THR A 50 -8.54 3.02 4.44
N PRO A 51 -9.59 2.17 4.41
CA PRO A 51 -10.22 1.81 3.14
C PRO A 51 -10.90 3.02 2.52
N LEU A 52 -10.70 3.22 1.21
CA LEU A 52 -11.34 4.30 0.45
C LEU A 52 -12.07 3.75 -0.78
N SER A 53 -13.11 4.50 -1.18
CA SER A 53 -13.84 4.27 -2.42
C SER A 53 -13.60 5.40 -3.41
N LEU A 54 -13.91 5.18 -4.69
CA LEU A 54 -13.83 6.23 -5.71
C LEU A 54 -14.69 7.45 -5.42
N ALA A 55 -15.78 7.28 -4.67
CA ALA A 55 -16.63 8.39 -4.26
C ALA A 55 -15.91 9.33 -3.28
N ALA A 56 -15.05 8.79 -2.41
CA ALA A 56 -14.27 9.58 -1.45
C ALA A 56 -13.25 10.52 -2.13
N ILE A 57 -12.84 10.18 -3.35
CA ILE A 57 -11.89 10.96 -4.16
C ILE A 57 -12.55 11.66 -5.35
N ALA A 58 -13.89 11.81 -5.33
CA ALA A 58 -14.61 12.52 -6.37
C ALA A 58 -14.23 14.01 -6.45
N ARG A 59 -13.66 14.56 -5.38
CA ARG A 59 -13.11 15.91 -5.34
C ARG A 59 -11.62 15.86 -5.63
N ASP A 60 -11.15 16.83 -6.40
CA ASP A 60 -9.74 17.01 -6.75
C ASP A 60 -8.88 17.57 -5.59
N THR A 61 -9.38 17.48 -4.36
CA THR A 61 -8.73 17.99 -3.15
C THR A 61 -8.58 16.89 -2.12
N ARG A 62 -7.63 17.08 -1.20
CA ARG A 62 -7.43 16.17 -0.07
C ARG A 62 -8.64 16.26 0.87
N PRO A 63 -9.35 15.15 1.15
CA PRO A 63 -10.39 15.12 2.17
C PRO A 63 -9.82 15.50 3.54
N ALA A 64 -10.59 16.21 4.37
CA ALA A 64 -10.11 16.73 5.65
C ALA A 64 -9.72 15.59 6.61
N GLU A 65 -10.49 14.50 6.57
CA GLU A 65 -10.27 13.24 7.26
C GLU A 65 -8.97 12.53 6.85
N LEU A 66 -8.43 12.87 5.67
CA LEU A 66 -7.16 12.35 5.13
C LEU A 66 -6.03 13.39 5.19
N SER A 67 -6.15 14.42 6.02
CA SER A 67 -5.13 15.48 6.15
C SER A 67 -3.71 14.95 6.40
N LYS A 68 -3.58 13.82 7.09
CA LYS A 68 -2.30 13.17 7.43
C LYS A 68 -1.88 12.06 6.45
N LEU A 69 -2.64 11.82 5.38
CA LEU A 69 -2.36 10.74 4.43
C LEU A 69 -0.95 10.86 3.85
N ASN A 70 -0.21 9.75 3.88
CA ASN A 70 1.18 9.68 3.41
C ASN A 70 1.32 8.87 2.12
N SER A 71 0.49 7.85 1.94
CA SER A 71 0.56 6.97 0.77
C SER A 71 -0.77 6.31 0.50
N VAL A 72 -0.97 5.92 -0.76
CA VAL A 72 -2.09 5.13 -1.24
C VAL A 72 -1.56 3.78 -1.68
N VAL A 73 -2.26 2.72 -1.28
CA VAL A 73 -2.06 1.37 -1.80
C VAL A 73 -3.26 1.03 -2.67
N ILE A 74 -3.01 0.59 -3.90
CA ILE A 74 -4.03 -0.02 -4.75
C ILE A 74 -3.73 -1.51 -4.84
N VAL A 75 -4.74 -2.35 -4.66
CA VAL A 75 -4.60 -3.81 -4.72
C VAL A 75 -5.58 -4.42 -5.71
N GLY A 76 -5.16 -5.44 -6.45
CA GLY A 76 -6.06 -6.17 -7.34
C GLY A 76 -5.42 -7.39 -7.98
N ARG A 77 -6.23 -8.13 -8.73
CA ARG A 77 -5.77 -9.31 -9.47
C ARG A 77 -5.31 -8.97 -10.88
N PRO A 78 -4.36 -9.72 -11.46
CA PRO A 78 -3.87 -9.47 -12.82
C PRO A 78 -4.96 -9.48 -13.89
N ASP A 79 -5.88 -10.44 -13.77
CA ASP A 79 -6.91 -10.83 -14.73
C ASP A 79 -8.19 -9.99 -14.65
N GLU A 80 -8.35 -9.16 -13.62
CA GLU A 80 -9.52 -8.29 -13.49
C GLU A 80 -9.40 -7.03 -14.35
N GLU A 81 -10.47 -6.72 -15.09
CA GLU A 81 -10.57 -5.44 -15.78
C GLU A 81 -11.11 -4.38 -14.81
N THR A 82 -10.31 -3.33 -14.60
CA THR A 82 -10.63 -2.26 -13.64
C THR A 82 -10.85 -0.91 -14.33
N GLY A 83 -10.77 -0.89 -15.66
CA GLY A 83 -10.92 0.29 -16.50
C GLY A 83 -9.92 1.40 -16.13
N GLY A 84 -10.38 2.65 -16.16
CA GLY A 84 -9.57 3.82 -15.79
C GLY A 84 -9.42 4.07 -14.29
N THR A 85 -9.77 3.10 -13.43
CA THR A 85 -9.81 3.29 -11.98
C THR A 85 -8.44 3.62 -11.38
N ALA A 86 -7.41 2.85 -11.71
CA ALA A 86 -6.06 3.10 -11.21
C ALA A 86 -5.54 4.48 -11.66
N ALA A 87 -5.80 4.85 -12.92
CA ALA A 87 -5.42 6.16 -13.46
C ALA A 87 -6.10 7.31 -12.71
N ARG A 88 -7.39 7.18 -12.39
CA ARG A 88 -8.12 8.16 -11.60
C ARG A 88 -7.55 8.32 -10.18
N ILE A 89 -7.23 7.20 -9.52
CA ILE A 89 -6.59 7.22 -8.18
C ILE A 89 -5.22 7.89 -8.26
N TYR A 90 -4.41 7.55 -9.26
CA TYR A 90 -3.07 8.10 -9.44
C TYR A 90 -3.09 9.60 -9.72
N GLN A 91 -3.99 10.07 -10.59
CA GLN A 91 -4.17 11.49 -10.85
C GLN A 91 -4.57 12.26 -9.58
N TRP A 92 -5.51 11.73 -8.80
CA TRP A 92 -5.89 12.33 -7.53
C TRP A 92 -4.75 12.34 -6.51
N ALA A 93 -4.04 11.20 -6.36
CA ALA A 93 -2.89 11.08 -5.47
C ALA A 93 -1.79 12.08 -5.82
N GLY A 94 -1.52 12.28 -7.11
CA GLY A 94 -0.60 13.30 -7.62
C GLY A 94 -1.03 14.73 -7.25
N LYS A 95 -2.32 15.06 -7.37
CA LYS A 95 -2.86 16.39 -6.97
C LYS A 95 -2.67 16.67 -5.48
N ILE A 96 -2.78 15.65 -4.64
CA ILE A 96 -2.61 15.79 -3.19
C ILE A 96 -1.18 15.49 -2.71
N GLY A 97 -0.25 15.17 -3.61
CA GLY A 97 1.16 14.94 -3.32
C GLY A 97 1.45 13.70 -2.49
N VAL A 98 0.78 12.57 -2.75
CA VAL A 98 1.06 11.28 -2.09
C VAL A 98 1.45 10.20 -3.10
N LEU A 99 2.30 9.27 -2.66
CA LEU A 99 2.77 8.17 -3.49
C LEU A 99 1.75 7.03 -3.57
N VAL A 100 1.63 6.42 -4.75
CA VAL A 100 0.80 5.26 -5.03
C VAL A 100 1.66 4.01 -5.17
N THR A 101 1.39 3.01 -4.33
CA THR A 101 1.96 1.66 -4.46
C THR A 101 0.90 0.70 -4.97
N ALA A 102 1.19 -0.01 -6.05
CA ALA A 102 0.34 -1.07 -6.57
C ALA A 102 0.77 -2.44 -6.03
N VAL A 103 -0.18 -3.22 -5.52
CA VAL A 103 0.02 -4.61 -5.12
C VAL A 103 -0.81 -5.51 -6.01
N VAL A 104 -0.13 -6.29 -6.85
CA VAL A 104 -0.75 -7.29 -7.71
C VAL A 104 -0.63 -8.65 -7.03
N VAL A 105 -1.75 -9.29 -6.77
CA VAL A 105 -1.78 -10.61 -6.13
C VAL A 105 -2.18 -11.66 -7.18
N SER A 106 -1.24 -12.46 -7.66
CA SER A 106 -1.52 -13.57 -8.58
C SER A 106 -1.89 -14.84 -7.82
N ARG A 107 -2.68 -15.75 -8.42
CA ARG A 107 -2.85 -17.12 -7.90
C ARG A 107 -1.85 -18.10 -8.52
N ASP A 108 -1.36 -17.79 -9.72
CA ASP A 108 -0.41 -18.64 -10.44
C ASP A 108 1.02 -18.41 -9.96
N GLN A 109 1.68 -19.51 -9.58
CA GLN A 109 3.12 -19.56 -9.22
C GLN A 109 4.05 -19.51 -10.45
N THR A 110 3.48 -19.64 -11.65
CA THR A 110 4.22 -19.70 -12.90
C THR A 110 4.53 -18.29 -13.41
N GLY A 111 5.51 -17.65 -12.77
CA GLY A 111 6.37 -16.58 -13.33
C GLY A 111 5.69 -15.44 -14.10
N LEU A 112 5.80 -14.22 -13.55
CA LEU A 112 5.28 -12.94 -14.07
C LEU A 112 3.74 -12.89 -14.17
N ALA A 113 3.14 -12.11 -13.28
CA ALA A 113 1.73 -11.74 -13.41
C ALA A 113 1.54 -10.94 -14.71
N ILE A 114 0.81 -11.52 -15.66
CA ILE A 114 0.43 -10.88 -16.92
C ILE A 114 -1.10 -10.74 -16.92
N GLY A 115 -1.59 -9.54 -17.21
CA GLY A 115 -3.01 -9.27 -17.30
C GLY A 115 -3.31 -7.77 -17.48
N ALA A 116 -4.54 -7.47 -17.87
CA ALA A 116 -4.96 -6.10 -18.18
C ALA A 116 -4.76 -5.16 -16.99
N ASN A 117 -5.04 -5.62 -15.77
CA ASN A 117 -4.87 -4.83 -14.56
C ASN A 117 -3.41 -4.51 -14.29
N VAL A 118 -2.50 -5.45 -14.58
CA VAL A 118 -1.07 -5.27 -14.34
C VAL A 118 -0.50 -4.13 -15.15
N HIS A 119 -0.88 -4.05 -16.44
CA HIS A 119 -0.43 -2.95 -17.29
C HIS A 119 -0.96 -1.60 -16.78
N THR A 120 -2.23 -1.55 -16.43
CA THR A 120 -2.89 -0.34 -15.90
C THR A 120 -2.28 0.11 -14.57
N MET A 121 -2.04 -0.81 -13.63
CA MET A 121 -1.40 -0.49 -12.36
C MET A 121 0.06 -0.05 -12.54
N ARG A 122 0.82 -0.74 -13.41
CA ARG A 122 2.23 -0.41 -13.68
C ARG A 122 2.42 0.98 -14.25
N THR A 123 1.46 1.46 -15.04
CA THR A 123 1.50 2.80 -15.65
C THR A 123 0.98 3.90 -14.72
N ASN A 124 0.30 3.53 -13.62
CA ASN A 124 -0.39 4.45 -12.71
C ASN A 124 -0.01 4.20 -11.24
N ALA A 125 1.25 3.86 -10.98
CA ALA A 125 1.80 3.70 -9.65
C ALA A 125 3.28 4.09 -9.63
N ASP A 126 3.76 4.61 -8.51
CA ASP A 126 5.17 4.95 -8.27
C ASP A 126 6.00 3.70 -7.98
N LEU A 127 5.35 2.69 -7.38
CA LEU A 127 5.93 1.40 -7.06
C LEU A 127 4.92 0.31 -7.39
N ILE A 128 5.40 -0.81 -7.94
CA ILE A 128 4.60 -2.02 -8.13
C ILE A 128 5.24 -3.18 -7.40
N THR A 129 4.43 -3.93 -6.67
CA THR A 129 4.80 -5.16 -5.98
C THR A 129 3.91 -6.28 -6.48
N MET A 130 4.50 -7.43 -6.77
CA MET A 130 3.80 -8.62 -7.24
C MET A 130 4.02 -9.74 -6.24
N THR A 131 2.96 -10.42 -5.86
CA THR A 131 3.00 -11.56 -4.93
C THR A 131 2.05 -12.64 -5.40
N THR A 132 2.35 -13.89 -5.04
CA THR A 132 1.43 -15.03 -5.18
C THR A 132 0.74 -15.39 -3.87
N ASP A 133 1.21 -14.81 -2.77
CA ASP A 133 0.71 -15.01 -1.41
C ASP A 133 -0.32 -13.93 -1.09
N GLU A 134 -1.56 -14.34 -0.79
CA GLU A 134 -2.64 -13.43 -0.37
C GLU A 134 -2.40 -12.83 1.01
N ASP A 135 -1.68 -13.55 1.88
CA ASP A 135 -1.35 -13.12 3.25
C ASP A 135 -0.18 -12.12 3.26
N TYR A 136 0.51 -11.97 2.13
CA TYR A 136 1.54 -10.97 1.95
C TYR A 136 1.02 -9.55 2.14
N LEU A 137 -0.17 -9.23 1.61
CA LEU A 137 -0.74 -7.89 1.68
C LEU A 137 -0.94 -7.40 3.14
N PRO A 138 -1.66 -8.12 4.02
CA PRO A 138 -1.81 -7.70 5.40
C PRO A 138 -0.47 -7.65 6.13
N THR A 139 0.43 -8.62 5.88
CA THR A 139 1.78 -8.62 6.47
C THR A 139 2.55 -7.36 6.07
N MET A 140 2.63 -7.06 4.78
CA MET A 140 3.31 -5.88 4.24
C MET A 140 2.76 -4.61 4.87
N LEU A 141 1.43 -4.45 4.89
CA LEU A 141 0.80 -3.25 5.43
C LEU A 141 0.99 -3.11 6.95
N GLN A 142 1.07 -4.21 7.70
CA GLN A 142 1.37 -4.20 9.14
C GLN A 142 2.77 -3.63 9.43
N TRP A 143 3.73 -3.80 8.53
CA TRP A 143 5.07 -3.24 8.69
C TRP A 143 5.17 -1.76 8.29
N ILE A 144 4.26 -1.27 7.44
CA ILE A 144 4.29 0.11 6.91
C ILE A 144 3.36 1.03 7.72
N GLY A 145 2.24 0.50 8.22
CA GLY A 145 1.28 1.21 9.06
C GLY A 145 1.41 0.77 10.53
N ARG A 146 1.19 1.70 11.46
CA ARG A 146 0.90 1.37 12.87
C ARG A 146 -0.39 2.06 13.25
N THR A 147 -1.20 1.40 14.06
CA THR A 147 -2.33 2.04 14.75
C THR A 147 -1.76 3.16 15.61
N GLY A 148 -2.16 4.39 15.31
CA GLY A 148 -1.99 5.53 16.20
C GLY A 148 -3.07 5.53 17.27
#